data_AF-A0A5J4PCB8-F1
#
_entry.id   AF-A0A5J4PCB8-F1
#
_cell.length_a   1.000
_cell.length_b   1.000
_cell.length_c   1.000
_cell.angle_alpha   90.00
_cell.angle_beta   90.00
_cell.angle_gamma   90.00
#
_symmetry.space_group_name_H-M   'P 1'
#
loop_
_entity.id
_entity.type
_entity.pdbx_description
1 polymer ?
#
loop_
_entity_poly.entity_id
_entity_poly.type
_entity_poly.pdbx_seq_one_letter_code
_entity_poly.pdbx_strand_id
1 'polypeptide(L)'
;LGKADIDVMVAATYENIMMVEGEMSEVSEADLLEAMKVAHEAIKVHCKVQMELTEEVGKTVKRAYCHETNDEELRKAVRDACYDKVYAIARAGNANKHERHEAFEAVREEFKTRFTEDELAEKGALINQYYHTVEKEAMRRSILDEGIRLDGRKTTEIRPIWSEVGYLPGPHGSAIFTRGETQSLTSVTLGTKLDEKIVDEVLIHGKERFLL
;
A
#
# COMPACT_ATOMS: atom_id res chain seq x y z
N LEU A 1 25.32 -6.26 16.65
CA LEU A 1 24.65 -6.09 15.34
C LEU A 1 25.35 -6.88 14.24
N GLY A 2 26.65 -6.73 13.97
CA GLY A 2 27.33 -7.41 12.84
C GLY A 2 27.41 -8.95 12.83
N LYS A 3 26.67 -9.65 13.69
CA LYS A 3 26.46 -11.12 13.66
C LYS A 3 24.98 -11.50 13.86
N ALA A 4 24.07 -10.53 13.82
CA ALA A 4 22.66 -10.80 13.96
C ALA A 4 22.13 -11.29 12.60
N ASP A 5 21.30 -12.33 12.63
CA ASP A 5 20.67 -12.87 11.43
C ASP A 5 19.38 -12.11 11.06
N ILE A 6 18.97 -11.16 11.89
CA ILE A 6 17.80 -10.27 11.72
C ILE A 6 18.20 -8.84 12.09
N ASP A 7 18.01 -7.91 11.18
CA ASP A 7 18.03 -6.47 11.43
C ASP A 7 16.68 -5.87 11.02
N VAL A 8 15.88 -5.44 11.99
CA VAL A 8 14.52 -4.95 11.76
C VAL A 8 14.23 -3.69 12.56
N MET A 9 13.54 -2.77 11.91
CA MET A 9 12.89 -1.61 12.51
C MET A 9 11.39 -1.83 12.53
N VAL A 10 10.81 -1.78 13.72
CA VAL A 10 9.36 -1.93 13.92
C VAL A 10 8.81 -0.63 14.50
N ALA A 11 7.76 -0.10 13.89
CA ALA A 11 6.98 0.98 14.45
C ALA A 11 5.57 0.50 14.79
N ALA A 12 5.13 0.78 16.01
CA ALA A 12 3.86 0.33 16.52
C ALA A 12 3.20 1.41 17.39
N THR A 13 1.88 1.36 17.43
CA THR A 13 1.09 1.96 18.51
C THR A 13 1.12 1.01 19.72
N TYR A 14 0.56 1.45 20.85
CA TYR A 14 0.41 0.59 22.03
C TYR A 14 -0.29 -0.73 21.71
N GLU A 15 -1.26 -0.72 20.79
CA GLU A 15 -2.10 -1.89 20.48
C GLU A 15 -1.68 -2.63 19.21
N ASN A 16 -1.17 -1.92 18.20
CA ASN A 16 -1.01 -2.45 16.85
C ASN A 16 0.35 -2.10 16.23
N ILE A 17 0.96 -3.08 15.57
CA ILE A 17 2.12 -2.88 14.68
C ILE A 17 1.64 -2.16 13.41
N MET A 18 2.36 -1.11 13.01
CA MET A 18 2.00 -0.26 11.88
C MET A 18 2.98 -0.38 10.71
N MET A 19 4.26 -0.58 10.99
CA MET A 19 5.32 -0.68 10.00
C MET A 19 6.40 -1.65 10.48
N VAL A 20 6.92 -2.43 9.54
CA VAL A 20 8.09 -3.29 9.70
C VAL A 20 8.96 -3.10 8.47
N GLU A 21 10.22 -2.77 8.68
CA GLU A 21 11.25 -2.63 7.64
C GLU A 21 12.49 -3.38 8.13
N GLY A 22 13.19 -4.10 7.26
CA GLY A 22 14.42 -4.76 7.66
C GLY A 22 14.95 -5.77 6.67
N GLU A 23 16.11 -6.33 7.01
CA GLU A 23 16.79 -7.38 6.27
C GLU A 23 17.10 -8.57 7.19
N MET A 24 17.13 -9.76 6.61
CA MET A 24 17.39 -10.99 7.35
C MET A 24 18.23 -11.97 6.52
N SER A 25 18.98 -12.82 7.22
CA SER A 25 19.78 -13.89 6.62
C SER A 25 18.97 -15.19 6.55
N GLU A 26 17.97 -15.23 5.64
CA GLU A 26 17.14 -16.42 5.36
C GLU A 26 16.54 -17.10 6.61
N VAL A 27 16.06 -16.29 7.57
CA VAL A 27 15.46 -16.78 8.81
C VAL A 27 14.07 -17.41 8.61
N SER A 28 13.64 -18.25 9.56
CA SER A 28 12.31 -18.85 9.51
C SER A 28 11.20 -17.82 9.76
N GLU A 29 9.99 -18.05 9.23
CA GLU A 29 8.84 -17.19 9.51
C GLU A 29 8.47 -17.19 10.99
N ALA A 30 8.74 -18.29 11.70
CA ALA A 30 8.50 -18.39 13.14
C ALA A 30 9.40 -17.44 13.93
N ASP A 31 10.69 -17.35 13.56
CA ASP A 31 11.64 -16.46 14.21
C ASP A 31 11.31 -14.99 13.92
N LEU A 32 10.91 -14.67 12.68
CA LEU A 32 10.47 -13.32 12.31
C LEU A 32 9.24 -12.87 13.13
N LEU A 33 8.24 -13.74 13.25
CA LEU A 33 7.04 -13.46 14.03
C LEU A 33 7.36 -13.26 15.51
N GLU A 34 8.30 -14.03 16.06
CA GLU A 34 8.73 -13.87 17.45
C GLU A 34 9.51 -12.56 17.65
N ALA A 35 10.42 -12.23 16.73
CA ALA A 35 11.14 -10.95 16.75
C ALA A 35 10.17 -9.76 16.73
N MET A 36 9.12 -9.82 15.91
CA MET A 36 8.09 -8.77 15.87
C MET A 36 7.32 -8.62 17.20
N LYS A 37 7.01 -9.73 17.89
CA LYS A 37 6.35 -9.66 19.21
C LYS A 37 7.28 -9.04 20.25
N VAL A 38 8.53 -9.46 20.30
CA VAL A 38 9.53 -8.93 21.22
C VAL A 38 9.70 -7.42 21.00
N ALA A 39 9.78 -6.98 19.74
CA ALA A 39 9.84 -5.57 19.39
C ALA A 39 8.58 -4.82 19.86
N HIS A 40 7.38 -5.36 19.64
CA HIS A 40 6.14 -4.70 20.04
C HIS A 40 6.01 -4.56 21.57
N GLU A 41 6.40 -5.58 22.33
CA GLU A 41 6.42 -5.50 23.81
C GLU A 41 7.39 -4.43 24.32
N ALA A 42 8.57 -4.30 23.71
CA ALA A 42 9.50 -3.22 24.04
C ALA A 42 8.92 -1.83 23.68
N ILE A 43 8.27 -1.69 22.52
CA ILE A 43 7.62 -0.45 22.09
C ILE A 43 6.50 -0.03 23.04
N LYS A 44 5.71 -0.97 23.58
CA LYS A 44 4.65 -0.66 24.55
C LYS A 44 5.19 0.06 25.79
N VAL A 45 6.39 -0.29 26.25
CA VAL A 45 7.05 0.41 27.37
C VAL A 45 7.35 1.87 26.97
N HIS A 46 7.88 2.10 25.78
CA HIS A 46 8.13 3.45 25.27
C HIS A 46 6.85 4.27 25.09
N CYS A 47 5.77 3.66 24.54
CA CYS A 47 4.47 4.31 24.43
C CYS A 47 3.92 4.72 25.80
N LYS A 48 4.03 3.85 26.80
CA LYS A 48 3.57 4.14 28.16
C LYS A 48 4.28 5.35 28.75
N VAL A 49 5.60 5.44 28.61
CA VAL A 49 6.38 6.62 29.05
C VAL A 49 5.93 7.89 28.34
N GLN A 50 5.66 7.85 27.03
CA GLN A 50 5.15 9.01 26.30
C GLN A 50 3.75 9.43 26.76
N MET A 51 2.89 8.48 27.11
CA MET A 51 1.56 8.74 27.67
C MET A 51 1.65 9.38 29.06
N GLU A 52 2.45 8.81 29.95
CA GLU A 52 2.71 9.35 31.30
C GLU A 52 3.29 10.76 31.22
N LEU A 53 4.26 11.00 30.33
CA LEU A 53 4.81 12.34 30.11
C LEU A 53 3.75 13.32 29.60
N THR A 54 2.85 12.88 28.72
CA THR A 54 1.75 13.71 28.20
C THR A 54 0.80 14.13 29.31
N GLU A 55 0.53 13.24 30.26
CA GLU A 55 -0.26 13.52 31.47
C GLU A 55 0.46 14.51 32.40
N GLU A 56 1.75 14.29 32.68
CA GLU A 56 2.55 15.13 33.58
C GLU A 56 2.66 16.58 33.08
N VAL A 57 2.82 16.78 31.77
CA VAL A 57 2.90 18.13 31.17
C VAL A 57 1.53 18.74 30.84
N GLY A 58 0.43 18.04 31.16
CA GLY A 58 -0.94 18.53 30.95
C GLY A 58 -1.37 18.69 29.49
N LYS A 59 -0.70 18.02 28.53
CA LYS A 59 -1.01 18.09 27.09
C LYS A 59 -2.00 17.01 26.63
N THR A 60 -2.99 16.70 27.46
CA THR A 60 -3.96 15.62 27.22
C THR A 60 -5.10 16.01 26.27
N VAL A 61 -5.34 17.31 26.08
CA VAL A 61 -6.40 17.81 25.20
C VAL A 61 -5.90 17.85 23.75
N LYS A 62 -6.42 16.94 22.92
CA LYS A 62 -6.22 16.99 21.47
C LYS A 62 -7.00 18.18 20.88
N ARG A 63 -6.39 18.87 19.91
CA ARG A 63 -7.11 19.92 19.16
C ARG A 63 -8.27 19.30 18.38
N ALA A 64 -9.46 19.88 18.52
CA ALA A 64 -10.55 19.57 17.61
C ALA A 64 -10.18 20.13 16.23
N TYR A 65 -9.91 19.23 15.27
CA TYR A 65 -9.61 19.57 13.90
C TYR A 65 -10.73 19.01 13.02
N CYS A 66 -11.54 19.89 12.42
CA CYS A 66 -12.50 19.52 11.39
C CYS A 66 -12.65 20.70 10.43
N HIS A 67 -11.86 20.69 9.35
CA HIS A 67 -12.01 21.63 8.23
C HIS A 67 -12.86 21.04 7.11
N GLU A 68 -13.30 19.78 7.25
CA GLU A 68 -14.04 19.07 6.22
C GLU A 68 -15.52 19.42 6.33
N THR A 69 -16.02 20.12 5.32
CA THR A 69 -17.45 20.27 5.10
C THR A 69 -17.96 18.92 4.62
N ASN A 70 -18.85 18.30 5.38
CA ASN A 70 -19.48 17.04 5.00
C ASN A 70 -20.95 17.26 4.64
N ASP A 71 -21.40 16.64 3.56
CA ASP A 71 -22.79 16.62 3.11
C ASP A 71 -23.30 15.17 3.16
N GLU A 72 -23.99 14.84 4.25
CA GLU A 72 -24.47 13.49 4.51
C GLU A 72 -25.56 13.04 3.53
N GLU A 73 -26.39 13.98 3.06
CA GLU A 73 -27.42 13.69 2.07
C GLU A 73 -26.78 13.38 0.71
N LEU A 74 -25.77 14.15 0.31
CA LEU A 74 -24.99 13.86 -0.89
C LEU A 74 -24.24 12.53 -0.77
N ARG A 75 -23.64 12.24 0.39
CA ARG A 75 -22.96 10.96 0.65
C ARG A 75 -23.90 9.78 0.48
N LYS A 76 -25.09 9.87 1.05
CA LYS A 76 -26.14 8.85 0.91
C LYS A 76 -26.61 8.74 -0.53
N ALA A 77 -26.86 9.85 -1.22
CA ALA A 77 -27.26 9.86 -2.62
C ALA A 77 -26.23 9.19 -3.55
N VAL A 78 -24.94 9.47 -3.34
CA VAL A 78 -23.84 8.81 -4.07
C VAL A 78 -23.85 7.31 -3.81
N ARG A 79 -23.95 6.89 -2.54
CA ARG A 79 -23.97 5.48 -2.17
C ARG A 79 -25.14 4.74 -2.79
N ASP A 80 -26.36 5.24 -2.61
CA ASP A 80 -27.58 4.58 -3.07
C ASP A 80 -27.64 4.49 -4.61
N ALA A 81 -27.05 5.44 -5.32
CA ALA A 81 -27.03 5.44 -6.79
C ALA A 81 -25.91 4.59 -7.39
N CYS A 82 -24.77 4.47 -6.71
CA CYS A 82 -23.55 3.90 -7.31
C CYS A 82 -23.18 2.52 -6.76
N TYR A 83 -23.51 2.20 -5.49
CA TYR A 83 -22.97 1.02 -4.80
C TYR A 83 -23.21 -0.28 -5.56
N ASP A 84 -24.46 -0.56 -5.97
CA ASP A 84 -24.78 -1.83 -6.63
C ASP A 84 -24.07 -1.98 -7.98
N LYS A 85 -23.90 -0.88 -8.73
CA LYS A 85 -23.17 -0.87 -10.01
C LYS A 85 -21.68 -1.13 -9.80
N VAL A 86 -21.09 -0.43 -8.84
CA VAL A 86 -19.68 -0.58 -8.47
C VAL A 86 -19.41 -1.99 -7.94
N TYR A 87 -20.30 -2.53 -7.11
CA TYR A 87 -20.21 -3.89 -6.60
C TYR A 87 -20.29 -4.92 -7.74
N ALA A 88 -21.21 -4.73 -8.69
CA ALA A 88 -21.32 -5.56 -9.88
C ALA A 88 -20.04 -5.56 -10.73
N ILE A 89 -19.40 -4.39 -10.92
CA ILE A 89 -18.10 -4.28 -11.61
C ILE A 89 -17.01 -5.00 -10.81
N ALA A 90 -16.97 -4.81 -9.49
CA ALA A 90 -15.96 -5.42 -8.63
C ALA A 90 -16.02 -6.95 -8.61
N ARG A 91 -17.22 -7.54 -8.66
CA ARG A 91 -17.43 -9.00 -8.70
C ARG A 91 -17.32 -9.61 -10.10
N ALA A 92 -17.35 -8.79 -11.16
CA ALA A 92 -17.29 -9.28 -12.54
C ALA A 92 -15.96 -9.98 -12.87
N GLY A 93 -14.90 -9.71 -12.09
CA GLY A 93 -13.63 -10.41 -12.23
C GLY A 93 -12.87 -10.10 -13.52
N ASN A 94 -13.09 -8.93 -14.12
CA ASN A 94 -12.38 -8.55 -15.35
C ASN A 94 -10.88 -8.41 -15.06
N ALA A 95 -10.02 -9.16 -15.75
CA ALA A 95 -8.57 -9.12 -15.54
C ALA A 95 -7.89 -7.85 -16.07
N ASN A 96 -8.47 -7.15 -17.05
CA ASN A 96 -7.90 -5.94 -17.65
C ASN A 96 -8.09 -4.71 -16.75
N LYS A 97 -6.99 -4.12 -16.27
CA LYS A 97 -7.05 -2.94 -15.40
C LYS A 97 -7.65 -1.71 -16.05
N HIS A 98 -7.39 -1.48 -17.34
CA HIS A 98 -7.89 -0.30 -18.05
C HIS A 98 -9.41 -0.37 -18.19
N GLU A 99 -9.94 -1.51 -18.63
CA GLU A 99 -11.38 -1.73 -18.74
C GLU A 99 -12.08 -1.62 -17.38
N ARG A 100 -11.49 -2.17 -16.31
CA ARG A 100 -12.04 -2.00 -14.95
C ARG A 100 -12.07 -0.53 -14.53
N HIS A 101 -10.99 0.20 -14.78
CA HIS A 101 -10.91 1.61 -14.41
C HIS A 101 -11.95 2.42 -15.18
N GLU A 102 -12.08 2.22 -16.50
CA GLU A 102 -13.09 2.87 -17.33
C GLU A 102 -14.52 2.55 -16.86
N ALA A 103 -14.79 1.30 -16.45
CA ALA A 103 -16.09 0.92 -15.92
C ALA A 103 -16.44 1.65 -14.61
N PHE A 104 -15.49 1.76 -13.68
CA PHE A 104 -15.69 2.54 -12.44
C PHE A 104 -15.84 4.04 -12.73
N GLU A 105 -15.03 4.59 -13.63
CA GLU A 105 -15.12 5.99 -14.03
C GLU A 105 -16.49 6.29 -14.66
N ALA A 106 -16.99 5.42 -15.53
CA ALA A 106 -18.29 5.58 -16.17
C ALA A 106 -19.45 5.70 -15.17
N VAL A 107 -19.45 4.91 -14.09
CA VAL A 107 -20.49 5.02 -13.03
C VAL A 107 -20.42 6.36 -12.32
N ARG A 108 -19.21 6.85 -12.04
CA ARG A 108 -19.01 8.14 -11.38
C ARG A 108 -19.46 9.30 -12.27
N GLU A 109 -19.05 9.29 -13.53
CA GLU A 109 -19.41 10.33 -14.48
C GLU A 109 -20.91 10.30 -14.78
N GLU A 110 -21.54 9.12 -14.88
CA GLU A 110 -23.00 8.98 -14.97
C GLU A 110 -23.69 9.67 -13.78
N PHE A 111 -23.21 9.48 -12.55
CA PHE A 111 -23.78 10.14 -11.38
C PHE A 111 -23.63 11.67 -11.43
N LYS A 112 -22.48 12.17 -11.91
CA LYS A 112 -22.23 13.61 -12.05
C LYS A 112 -23.14 14.30 -13.05
N THR A 113 -23.66 13.58 -14.07
CA THR A 113 -24.62 14.16 -15.03
C THR A 113 -25.93 14.65 -14.40
N ARG A 114 -26.22 14.26 -13.15
CA ARG A 114 -27.40 14.71 -12.39
C ARG A 114 -27.28 16.13 -11.85
N PHE A 115 -26.09 16.72 -11.95
CA PHE A 115 -25.77 18.04 -11.42
C PHE A 115 -25.44 18.99 -12.57
N THR A 116 -25.76 20.26 -12.38
CA THR A 116 -25.35 21.34 -13.28
C THR A 116 -23.85 21.65 -13.13
N GLU A 117 -23.26 22.39 -14.07
CA GLU A 117 -21.84 22.76 -14.02
C GLU A 117 -21.48 23.54 -12.74
N ASP A 118 -22.35 24.47 -12.32
CA ASP A 118 -22.17 25.26 -11.10
C ASP A 118 -22.22 24.38 -9.83
N GLU A 119 -23.13 23.41 -9.77
CA GLU A 119 -23.22 22.47 -8.65
C GLU A 119 -22.02 21.51 -8.60
N LEU A 120 -21.49 21.11 -9.76
CA LEU A 120 -20.28 20.28 -9.83
C LEU A 120 -19.03 21.07 -9.41
N ALA A 121 -18.97 22.37 -9.68
CA ALA A 121 -17.88 23.22 -9.21
C ALA A 121 -17.83 23.29 -7.67
N GLU A 122 -18.99 23.28 -7.01
CA GLU A 122 -19.10 23.30 -5.55
C GLU A 122 -18.94 21.89 -4.93
N LYS A 123 -19.68 20.90 -5.45
CA LYS A 123 -19.86 19.58 -4.81
C LYS A 123 -18.99 18.49 -5.41
N GLY A 124 -18.35 18.72 -6.56
CA GLY A 124 -17.61 17.69 -7.30
C GLY A 124 -16.50 17.01 -6.49
N ALA A 125 -15.80 17.76 -5.65
CA ALA A 125 -14.78 17.21 -4.75
C ALA A 125 -15.39 16.22 -3.73
N LEU A 126 -16.51 16.57 -3.12
CA LEU A 126 -17.24 15.72 -2.19
C LEU A 126 -17.82 14.48 -2.88
N ILE A 127 -18.37 14.64 -4.09
CA ILE A 127 -18.84 13.51 -4.91
C ILE A 127 -17.70 12.52 -5.15
N ASN A 128 -16.51 12.99 -5.54
CA ASN A 128 -15.36 12.11 -5.77
C ASN A 128 -14.92 11.38 -4.49
N GLN A 129 -14.89 12.08 -3.35
CA GLN A 129 -14.53 11.49 -2.06
C GLN A 129 -15.53 10.42 -1.60
N TYR A 130 -16.83 10.71 -1.70
CA TYR A 130 -17.88 9.77 -1.33
C TYR A 130 -17.95 8.60 -2.29
N TYR A 131 -17.75 8.84 -3.59
CA TYR A 131 -17.66 7.78 -4.59
C TYR A 131 -16.48 6.85 -4.31
N HIS A 132 -15.30 7.41 -4.00
CA HIS A 132 -14.14 6.60 -3.63
C HIS A 132 -14.38 5.76 -2.36
N THR A 133 -15.18 6.27 -1.42
CA THR A 133 -15.59 5.49 -0.24
C THR A 133 -16.49 4.31 -0.62
N VAL A 134 -17.44 4.54 -1.53
CA VAL A 134 -18.33 3.49 -2.08
C VAL A 134 -17.52 2.44 -2.84
N GLU A 135 -16.58 2.87 -3.69
CA GLU A 135 -15.64 2.00 -4.40
C GLU A 135 -14.87 1.10 -3.43
N LYS A 136 -14.23 1.71 -2.43
CA LYS A 136 -13.48 0.99 -1.41
C LYS A 136 -14.35 -0.02 -0.65
N GLU A 137 -15.57 0.35 -0.28
CA GLU A 137 -16.51 -0.52 0.42
C GLU A 137 -16.91 -1.72 -0.47
N ALA A 138 -17.34 -1.46 -1.70
CA ALA A 138 -17.79 -2.48 -2.65
C ALA A 138 -16.67 -3.48 -2.99
N MET A 139 -15.46 -2.98 -3.26
CA MET A 139 -14.28 -3.82 -3.49
C MET A 139 -13.98 -4.72 -2.29
N ARG A 140 -14.03 -4.15 -1.07
CA ARG A 140 -13.76 -4.90 0.16
C ARG A 140 -14.83 -5.98 0.41
N ARG A 141 -16.10 -5.65 0.17
CA ARG A 141 -17.22 -6.58 0.33
C ARG A 141 -17.17 -7.73 -0.67
N SER A 142 -16.82 -7.48 -1.93
CA SER A 142 -16.61 -8.55 -2.92
C SER A 142 -15.58 -9.59 -2.43
N ILE A 143 -14.47 -9.13 -1.84
CA ILE A 143 -13.44 -10.04 -1.31
C ILE A 143 -13.90 -10.77 -0.04
N LEU A 144 -14.57 -10.08 0.89
CA LEU A 144 -14.99 -10.66 2.17
C LEU A 144 -16.18 -11.62 2.04
N ASP A 145 -17.14 -11.28 1.18
CA ASP A 145 -18.41 -11.99 1.07
C ASP A 145 -18.35 -13.10 0.01
N GLU A 146 -17.66 -12.86 -1.12
CA GLU A 146 -17.58 -13.83 -2.23
C GLU A 146 -16.19 -14.51 -2.33
N GLY A 147 -15.14 -13.98 -1.68
CA GLY A 147 -13.78 -14.53 -1.77
C GLY A 147 -13.09 -14.26 -3.12
N ILE A 148 -13.66 -13.36 -3.93
CA ILE A 148 -13.23 -13.05 -5.29
C ILE A 148 -12.54 -11.68 -5.31
N ARG A 149 -11.42 -11.60 -6.03
CA ARG A 149 -10.70 -10.34 -6.27
C ARG A 149 -11.21 -9.67 -7.54
N LEU A 150 -10.89 -8.39 -7.73
CA LEU A 150 -11.32 -7.62 -8.90
C LEU A 150 -10.96 -8.22 -10.26
N ASP A 151 -9.86 -8.98 -10.33
CA ASP A 151 -9.39 -9.66 -11.53
C ASP A 151 -9.83 -11.12 -11.61
N GLY A 152 -10.84 -11.51 -10.83
CA GLY A 152 -11.46 -12.83 -10.83
C GLY A 152 -10.70 -13.89 -10.03
N ARG A 153 -9.50 -13.57 -9.54
CA ARG A 153 -8.66 -14.50 -8.78
C ARG A 153 -9.21 -14.79 -7.39
N LYS A 154 -8.88 -15.98 -6.88
CA LYS A 154 -9.04 -16.31 -5.44
C LYS A 154 -8.05 -15.52 -4.59
N THR A 155 -8.31 -15.45 -3.29
CA THR A 155 -7.42 -14.81 -2.30
C THR A 155 -6.02 -15.44 -2.24
N THR A 156 -5.89 -16.72 -2.59
CA THR A 156 -4.64 -17.50 -2.60
C THR A 156 -4.01 -17.67 -3.98
N GLU A 157 -4.62 -17.11 -5.02
CA GLU A 157 -4.17 -17.32 -6.40
C GLU A 157 -3.22 -16.22 -6.86
N ILE A 158 -2.07 -16.64 -7.41
CA ILE A 158 -1.03 -15.77 -7.94
C ILE A 158 -1.32 -15.44 -9.42
N ARG A 159 -0.95 -14.24 -9.87
CA ARG A 159 -1.06 -13.86 -11.29
C ARG A 159 -0.11 -14.71 -12.14
N PRO A 160 -0.42 -14.94 -13.44
CA PRO A 160 0.49 -15.61 -14.35
C PRO A 160 1.89 -14.98 -14.34
N ILE A 161 2.91 -15.83 -14.34
CA ILE A 161 4.31 -15.43 -14.34
C ILE A 161 4.93 -15.86 -15.67
N TRP A 162 5.64 -14.92 -16.30
CA TRP A 162 6.50 -15.19 -17.44
C TRP A 162 7.85 -14.53 -17.19
N SER A 163 8.93 -15.20 -17.53
CA SER A 163 10.28 -14.69 -17.35
C SER A 163 11.22 -15.21 -18.41
N GLU A 164 12.18 -14.38 -18.81
CA GLU A 164 13.22 -14.74 -19.76
C GLU A 164 14.57 -14.15 -19.33
N VAL A 165 15.63 -14.95 -19.43
CA VAL A 165 17.02 -14.55 -19.14
C VAL A 165 17.76 -14.26 -20.45
N GLY A 166 18.72 -13.34 -20.43
CA GLY A 166 19.47 -12.95 -21.62
C GLY A 166 18.65 -12.12 -22.61
N TYR A 167 17.60 -11.43 -22.13
CA TYR A 167 16.67 -10.65 -22.97
C TYR A 167 17.36 -9.50 -23.70
N LEU A 168 18.44 -8.94 -23.13
CA LEU A 168 19.26 -7.90 -23.74
C LEU A 168 20.62 -8.46 -24.19
N PRO A 169 21.12 -8.08 -25.39
CA PRO A 169 22.36 -8.60 -25.94
C PRO A 169 23.65 -7.98 -25.37
N GLY A 170 23.55 -6.90 -24.58
CA GLY A 170 24.71 -6.07 -24.18
C GLY A 170 25.20 -6.24 -22.73
N PRO A 171 24.32 -6.17 -21.71
CA PRO A 171 24.74 -6.27 -20.31
C PRO A 171 25.37 -7.63 -19.97
N HIS A 172 26.16 -7.68 -18.89
CA HIS A 172 26.77 -8.93 -18.42
C HIS A 172 25.72 -10.00 -18.05
N GLY A 173 24.57 -9.55 -17.54
CA GLY A 173 23.38 -10.37 -17.38
C GLY A 173 22.13 -9.52 -17.58
N SER A 174 21.05 -10.13 -18.06
CA SER A 174 19.75 -9.47 -18.14
C SER A 174 18.63 -10.46 -17.91
N ALA A 175 17.52 -9.98 -17.37
CA ALA A 175 16.30 -10.75 -17.21
C ALA A 175 15.10 -9.83 -17.33
N ILE A 176 14.04 -10.34 -17.94
CA ILE A 176 12.72 -9.73 -17.90
C ILE A 176 11.80 -10.64 -17.07
N PHE A 177 11.07 -10.05 -16.13
CA PHE A 177 10.14 -10.74 -15.26
C PHE A 177 8.79 -10.04 -15.33
N THR A 178 7.75 -10.80 -15.69
CA THR A 178 6.36 -10.33 -15.75
C THR A 178 5.52 -11.15 -14.79
N ARG A 179 4.77 -10.47 -13.91
CA ARG A 179 3.73 -11.08 -13.05
C ARG A 179 2.42 -10.34 -13.25
N GLY A 180 1.53 -10.90 -14.06
CA GLY A 180 0.33 -10.22 -14.57
C GLY A 180 0.70 -8.96 -15.35
N GLU A 181 0.09 -7.83 -15.01
CA GLU A 181 0.37 -6.53 -15.66
C GLU A 181 1.60 -5.80 -15.09
N THR A 182 2.35 -6.41 -14.16
CA THR A 182 3.59 -5.82 -13.60
C THR A 182 4.79 -6.45 -14.27
N GLN A 183 5.63 -5.65 -14.93
CA GLN A 183 6.84 -6.09 -15.60
C GLN A 183 8.07 -5.34 -15.07
N SER A 184 9.18 -6.07 -14.90
CA SER A 184 10.49 -5.53 -14.56
C SER A 184 11.52 -6.05 -15.56
N LEU A 185 12.32 -5.14 -16.12
CA LEU A 185 13.51 -5.47 -16.89
C LEU A 185 14.72 -5.13 -16.02
N THR A 186 15.52 -6.15 -15.70
CA THR A 186 16.66 -6.02 -14.80
C THR A 186 17.92 -6.43 -15.54
N SER A 187 19.02 -5.69 -15.33
CA SER A 187 20.33 -6.02 -15.85
C SER A 187 21.36 -6.10 -14.73
N VAL A 188 22.41 -6.89 -14.95
CA VAL A 188 23.55 -7.02 -14.06
C VAL A 188 24.78 -6.48 -14.79
N THR A 189 25.52 -5.62 -14.12
CA THR A 189 26.78 -5.08 -14.62
C THR A 189 27.88 -5.36 -13.62
N LEU A 190 28.94 -6.04 -14.06
CA LEU A 190 30.13 -6.27 -13.26
C LEU A 190 31.07 -5.07 -13.37
N GLY A 191 31.56 -4.60 -12.22
CA GLY A 191 32.53 -3.54 -12.09
C GLY A 191 33.79 -4.01 -11.36
N THR A 192 34.75 -3.11 -11.27
CA THR A 192 35.99 -3.27 -10.50
C THR A 192 35.86 -2.64 -9.12
N LYS A 193 36.91 -2.76 -8.29
CA LYS A 193 36.98 -2.07 -6.99
C LYS A 193 36.91 -0.54 -7.09
N LEU A 194 37.21 0.03 -8.25
CA LEU A 194 37.10 1.47 -8.47
C LEU A 194 35.65 1.93 -8.63
N ASP A 195 34.74 1.00 -8.92
CA ASP A 195 33.31 1.26 -9.13
C ASP A 195 32.49 1.05 -7.85
N GLU A 196 33.13 0.70 -6.73
CA GLU A 196 32.47 0.61 -5.42
C GLU A 196 31.87 1.97 -5.02
N LYS A 197 30.61 1.97 -4.57
CA LYS A 197 29.95 3.19 -4.08
C LYS A 197 30.58 3.58 -2.76
N ILE A 198 31.11 4.80 -2.69
CA ILE A 198 31.58 5.38 -1.44
C ILE A 198 30.36 5.87 -0.67
N VAL A 199 30.23 5.40 0.57
CA VAL A 199 29.19 5.83 1.51
C VAL A 199 29.85 6.75 2.52
N ASP A 200 29.40 8.00 2.58
CA ASP A 200 29.89 9.02 3.50
C ASP A 200 28.68 9.63 4.24
N GLU A 201 28.19 8.87 5.21
CA GLU A 201 27.07 9.24 6.08
C GLU A 201 27.56 9.55 7.49
N VAL A 202 26.70 10.19 8.29
CA VAL A 202 27.05 10.68 9.64
C VAL A 202 27.60 9.58 10.56
N LEU A 203 27.08 8.35 10.45
CA LEU A 203 27.50 7.21 11.28
C LEU A 203 28.23 6.12 10.49
N ILE A 204 28.16 6.16 9.16
CA ILE A 204 28.62 5.10 8.28
C ILE A 204 29.56 5.71 7.25
N HIS A 205 30.85 5.37 7.37
CA HIS A 205 31.84 5.69 6.35
C HIS A 205 32.43 4.39 5.80
N GLY A 206 32.26 4.14 4.51
CA GLY A 206 32.64 2.86 3.94
C GLY A 206 32.49 2.76 2.43
N LYS A 207 32.47 1.52 1.95
CA LYS A 207 32.28 1.20 0.53
C LYS A 207 31.26 0.09 0.38
N GLU A 208 30.39 0.25 -0.60
CA GLU A 208 29.32 -0.67 -0.93
C GLU A 208 29.59 -1.31 -2.30
N ARG A 209 29.53 -2.64 -2.37
CA ARG A 209 29.86 -3.41 -3.60
C ARG A 209 28.63 -3.80 -4.40
N PHE A 210 27.48 -3.85 -3.76
CA PHE A 210 26.22 -4.23 -4.36
C PHE A 210 25.37 -2.97 -4.54
N LEU A 211 24.80 -2.80 -5.72
CA LEU A 211 23.92 -1.69 -6.06
C LEU A 211 22.66 -2.29 -6.68
N LEU A 212 21.49 -1.94 -6.14
CA LEU A 212 20.17 -2.35 -6.63
C LEU A 212 19.21 -1.17 -6.60
#